data_AF-A0A551YRC5-F1
#
_entry.id   AF-A0A551YRC5-F1
#
_cell.length_a   1.000
_cell.length_b   1.000
_cell.length_c   1.000
_cell.angle_alpha   90.00
_cell.angle_beta   90.00
_cell.angle_gamma   90.00
#
_symmetry.space_group_name_H-M   'P 1'
#
loop_
_entity.id
_entity.type
_entity.pdbx_description
1 polymer ?
#
loop_
_entity_poly.entity_id
_entity_poly.type
_entity_poly.pdbx_seq_one_letter_code
_entity_poly.pdbx_strand_id
1 'polypeptide(L)'
;MIKIRPLPLGIFLVTMFALPPVILPSLVNAIPIEQIPKLNPQGGLWVSDRANLLSRAAVTQISDDIAKLEAETSAEIAVVTVPNTLPYPTPKAYATALFRVC
;
A
#
# COMPACT_ATOMS: atom_id res chain seq x y z
N MET A 1 8.76 -36.66 -39.08
CA MET A 1 7.68 -37.26 -38.27
C MET A 1 8.20 -37.47 -36.85
N ILE A 2 7.73 -36.70 -35.87
CA ILE A 2 8.16 -36.82 -34.47
C ILE A 2 7.21 -37.81 -33.76
N LYS A 3 7.77 -38.86 -33.14
CA LYS A 3 7.02 -39.93 -32.48
C LYS A 3 7.05 -39.70 -30.97
N ILE A 4 5.96 -39.12 -30.44
CA ILE A 4 5.83 -38.83 -29.01
C ILE A 4 5.38 -40.11 -28.30
N ARG A 5 6.12 -40.55 -27.28
CA ARG A 5 5.76 -41.72 -26.46
C ARG A 5 4.90 -41.26 -25.28
N PRO A 6 3.80 -41.97 -24.93
CA PRO A 6 2.95 -41.58 -23.83
C PRO A 6 3.69 -41.78 -22.50
N LEU A 7 3.76 -40.72 -21.69
CA LEU A 7 4.31 -40.78 -20.34
C LEU A 7 3.36 -41.63 -19.47
N PRO A 8 3.85 -42.63 -18.71
CA PRO A 8 2.98 -43.49 -17.92
C PRO A 8 2.33 -42.69 -16.78
N LEU A 9 1.01 -42.83 -16.64
CA LEU A 9 0.15 -42.10 -15.70
C LEU A 9 0.66 -42.17 -14.24
N GLY A 10 1.31 -43.27 -13.86
CA GLY A 10 1.90 -43.45 -12.54
C GLY A 10 3.09 -42.52 -12.26
N ILE A 11 3.92 -42.23 -13.27
CA ILE A 11 5.05 -41.28 -13.11
C ILE A 11 4.50 -39.86 -12.93
N PHE A 12 3.44 -39.50 -13.65
CA PHE A 12 2.78 -38.20 -13.54
C PHE A 12 2.17 -37.96 -12.14
N LEU A 13 1.53 -38.98 -11.55
CA LEU A 13 0.94 -38.89 -10.22
C LEU A 13 1.98 -38.79 -9.10
N VAL A 14 3.10 -39.50 -9.20
CA VAL A 14 4.20 -39.44 -8.22
C VAL A 14 4.87 -38.06 -8.24
N THR A 15 5.03 -37.44 -9.42
CA THR A 15 5.60 -36.09 -9.52
C THR A 15 4.70 -35.00 -8.93
N MET A 16 3.39 -35.17 -8.92
CA MET A 16 2.43 -34.21 -8.33
C MET A 16 2.44 -34.22 -6.79
N PHE A 17 2.71 -35.37 -6.17
CA PHE A 17 2.72 -35.50 -4.70
C PHE A 17 4.10 -35.32 -4.06
N ALA A 18 5.19 -35.35 -4.84
CA ALA A 18 6.56 -35.21 -4.34
C ALA A 18 7.03 -33.75 -4.17
N LEU A 19 6.28 -32.75 -4.67
CA LEU A 19 6.59 -31.35 -4.43
C LEU A 19 5.89 -30.86 -3.15
N PRO A 20 6.62 -30.53 -2.07
CA PRO A 20 6.00 -29.85 -0.93
C PRO A 20 5.45 -28.49 -1.39
N PRO A 21 4.28 -28.05 -0.89
CA PRO A 21 3.76 -26.74 -1.21
C PRO A 21 4.76 -25.68 -0.73
N VAL A 22 5.36 -24.97 -1.68
CA VAL A 22 6.20 -23.82 -1.40
C VAL A 22 5.27 -22.71 -0.91
N ILE A 23 5.17 -22.55 0.40
CA ILE A 23 4.49 -21.39 0.99
C ILE A 23 5.44 -20.21 0.79
N LEU A 24 5.24 -19.47 -0.29
CA LEU A 24 5.90 -18.19 -0.47
C LEU A 24 5.40 -17.27 0.66
N PRO A 25 6.30 -16.65 1.45
CA PRO A 25 5.86 -15.66 2.41
C PRO A 25 5.10 -14.57 1.64
N SER A 26 3.93 -14.19 2.15
CA SER A 26 3.23 -13.02 1.65
C SER A 26 4.22 -11.85 1.75
N LEU A 27 4.70 -11.36 0.60
CA LEU A 27 5.48 -10.14 0.54
C LEU A 27 4.59 -9.07 1.17
N VAL A 28 4.89 -8.69 2.41
CA VAL A 28 4.30 -7.52 3.05
C VAL A 28 4.90 -6.34 2.32
N ASN A 29 4.39 -6.09 1.12
CA ASN A 29 4.70 -4.90 0.36
C ASN A 29 4.07 -3.75 1.13
N ALA A 30 4.91 -2.87 1.62
CA ALA A 30 4.45 -1.57 2.07
C ALA A 30 3.68 -0.88 0.96
N ILE A 31 2.81 0.03 1.36
CA ILE A 31 2.10 0.87 0.41
C ILE A 31 3.16 1.83 -0.18
N PRO A 32 3.45 1.73 -1.49
CA PRO A 32 4.35 2.65 -2.16
C PRO A 32 3.82 4.08 -2.03
N ILE A 33 4.73 5.07 -1.97
CA ILE A 33 4.33 6.49 -1.88
C ILE A 33 3.47 6.90 -3.08
N GLU A 34 3.68 6.27 -4.23
CA GLU A 34 2.94 6.49 -5.48
C GLU A 34 1.49 6.02 -5.39
N GLN A 35 1.17 5.14 -4.43
CA GLN A 35 -0.21 4.71 -4.17
C GLN A 35 -0.91 5.61 -3.16
N ILE A 36 -0.22 6.53 -2.49
CA ILE A 36 -0.88 7.57 -1.70
C ILE A 36 -1.47 8.59 -2.69
N PRO A 37 -2.77 8.90 -2.60
CA PRO A 37 -3.37 9.86 -3.51
C PRO A 37 -2.72 11.23 -3.31
N LYS A 38 -2.77 12.08 -4.34
CA LYS A 38 -2.28 13.45 -4.20
C LYS A 38 -3.00 14.16 -3.05
N LEU A 39 -2.21 14.72 -2.14
CA LEU A 39 -2.69 15.50 -1.01
C LEU A 39 -2.59 16.99 -1.37
N ASN A 40 -3.29 17.89 -0.65
CA ASN A 40 -3.27 19.37 -0.78
C ASN A 40 -4.50 20.04 -1.46
N PRO A 41 -4.62 21.40 -1.38
CA PRO A 41 -5.84 22.15 -1.68
C PRO A 41 -6.15 22.38 -3.17
N GLN A 42 -5.28 21.98 -4.10
CA GLN A 42 -5.51 22.11 -5.55
C GLN A 42 -6.42 21.00 -6.11
N GLY A 43 -7.28 20.42 -5.27
CA GLY A 43 -8.18 19.32 -5.60
C GLY A 43 -7.74 17.93 -5.11
N GLY A 44 -6.78 17.85 -4.19
CA GLY A 44 -6.36 16.63 -3.50
C GLY A 44 -7.14 16.35 -2.20
N LEU A 45 -6.75 15.29 -1.48
CA LEU A 45 -7.32 14.94 -0.16
C LEU A 45 -6.44 15.48 0.98
N TRP A 46 -7.04 15.94 2.08
CA TRP A 46 -6.28 16.27 3.30
C TRP A 46 -5.90 15.03 4.11
N VAL A 47 -6.69 13.96 4.00
CA VAL A 47 -6.53 12.73 4.80
C VAL A 47 -6.57 11.49 3.90
N SER A 48 -5.58 10.61 4.05
CA SER A 48 -5.51 9.31 3.39
C SER A 48 -5.32 8.18 4.41
N ASP A 49 -6.41 7.51 4.77
CA ASP A 49 -6.39 6.37 5.69
C ASP A 49 -6.11 5.04 4.96
N ARG A 50 -4.83 4.67 4.80
CA ARG A 50 -4.47 3.40 4.15
C ARG A 50 -4.31 2.23 5.12
N ALA A 51 -4.33 2.52 6.42
CA ALA A 51 -4.32 1.49 7.46
C ALA A 51 -5.73 1.07 7.92
N ASN A 52 -6.78 1.70 7.39
CA ASN A 52 -8.18 1.47 7.79
C ASN A 52 -8.40 1.64 9.30
N LEU A 53 -7.80 2.69 9.86
CA LEU A 53 -7.85 3.03 11.28
C LEU A 53 -8.89 4.09 11.60
N LEU A 54 -9.33 4.86 10.60
CA LEU A 54 -10.21 6.00 10.77
C LEU A 54 -11.59 5.68 10.19
N SER A 55 -12.63 6.04 10.95
CA SER A 55 -13.98 6.03 10.41
C SER A 55 -14.14 7.12 9.35
N ARG A 56 -15.12 6.98 8.46
CA ARG A 56 -15.45 8.04 7.49
C ARG A 56 -15.74 9.38 8.16
N ALA A 57 -16.44 9.37 9.30
CA ALA A 57 -16.72 10.57 10.06
C ALA A 57 -15.44 11.23 10.60
N ALA A 58 -14.46 10.45 11.07
CA ALA A 58 -13.18 10.97 11.52
C ALA A 58 -12.37 11.58 10.36
N VAL A 59 -12.35 10.92 9.19
CA VAL A 59 -11.69 11.44 7.99
C VAL A 59 -12.28 12.80 7.59
N THR A 60 -13.61 12.93 7.57
CA THR A 60 -14.29 14.19 7.27
C THR A 60 -13.96 15.27 8.31
N GLN A 61 -14.10 14.96 9.59
CA GLN A 61 -13.83 15.92 10.67
C GLN A 61 -12.39 16.45 10.62
N ILE A 62 -11.40 15.57 10.49
CA ILE A 62 -9.99 15.96 10.39
C ILE A 62 -9.75 16.81 9.14
N SER A 63 -10.37 16.45 8.01
CA SER A 63 -10.24 17.23 6.77
C SER A 63 -10.80 18.65 6.92
N ASP A 64 -11.94 18.80 7.60
CA ASP A 64 -12.59 20.09 7.83
C ASP A 64 -11.74 20.95 8.79
N ASP A 65 -11.21 20.34 9.86
CA ASP A 65 -10.32 21.02 10.81
C ASP A 65 -9.03 21.49 10.14
N ILE A 66 -8.44 20.67 9.27
CA ILE A 66 -7.26 21.05 8.47
C ILE A 66 -7.60 22.18 7.50
N ALA A 67 -8.73 22.11 6.80
CA ALA A 67 -9.14 23.17 5.86
C ALA A 67 -9.33 24.51 6.57
N LYS A 68 -9.88 24.49 7.78
CA LYS A 68 -10.00 25.68 8.62
C LYS A 68 -8.63 26.24 9.02
N LEU A 69 -7.71 25.37 9.47
CA LEU A 69 -6.35 25.78 9.84
C LEU A 69 -5.58 26.36 8.65
N GLU A 70 -5.71 25.78 7.47
CA GLU A 70 -5.10 26.29 6.24
C GLU A 70 -5.64 27.68 5.92
N ALA A 71 -6.96 27.89 6.00
CA ALA A 71 -7.57 29.20 5.77
C ALA A 71 -7.10 30.27 6.79
N GLU A 72 -6.82 29.87 8.03
CA GLU A 72 -6.39 30.79 9.11
C GLU A 72 -4.89 31.10 9.09
N THR A 73 -4.06 30.12 8.69
CA THR A 73 -2.60 30.18 8.90
C THR A 73 -1.78 30.06 7.62
N SER A 74 -2.43 29.71 6.50
CA SER A 74 -1.79 29.29 5.25
C SER A 74 -0.84 28.09 5.40
N ALA A 75 -0.91 27.37 6.53
CA ALA A 75 -0.14 26.16 6.74
C ALA A 75 -0.86 24.96 6.13
N GLU A 76 -0.16 24.24 5.26
CA GLU A 76 -0.67 23.01 4.67
C GLU A 76 -0.37 21.82 5.59
N ILE A 77 -1.42 21.06 5.93
CA ILE A 77 -1.31 19.87 6.77
C ILE A 77 -1.95 18.71 6.02
N ALA A 78 -1.27 17.57 5.97
CA ALA A 78 -1.82 16.35 5.41
C ALA A 78 -1.64 15.19 6.40
N VAL A 79 -2.65 14.32 6.49
CA VAL A 79 -2.65 13.17 7.41
C VAL A 79 -2.70 11.89 6.60
N VAL A 80 -1.73 11.02 6.84
CA VAL A 80 -1.66 9.70 6.19
C VAL A 80 -1.45 8.63 7.23
N THR A 81 -2.28 7.59 7.19
CA THR A 81 -2.06 6.35 7.94
C THR A 81 -1.55 5.29 6.97
N VAL A 82 -0.56 4.53 7.39
CA VAL A 82 -0.06 3.35 6.66
C VAL A 82 0.21 2.23 7.65
N PRO A 83 -0.02 0.96 7.29
CA PRO A 83 0.20 -0.18 8.20
C PRO A 83 1.70 -0.37 8.53
N ASN A 84 2.60 0.07 7.66
CA ASN A 84 4.04 0.09 7.87
C ASN A 84 4.68 1.11 6.90
N THR A 85 5.96 1.40 7.11
CA THR A 85 6.71 2.40 6.33
C THR A 85 7.80 1.77 5.48
N LEU A 86 7.82 0.44 5.30
CA LEU A 86 8.86 -0.20 4.50
C LEU A 86 8.80 0.32 3.04
N PRO A 87 9.87 0.22 2.24
CA PRO A 87 11.24 -0.08 2.66
C PRO A 87 11.91 1.09 3.41
N TYR A 88 11.20 2.20 3.70
CA TYR A 88 11.79 3.31 4.43
C TYR A 88 12.09 2.92 5.88
N PRO A 89 13.29 3.23 6.38
CA PRO A 89 13.74 2.75 7.69
C PRO A 89 13.01 3.42 8.86
N THR A 90 12.32 4.55 8.61
CA THR A 90 11.59 5.29 9.64
C THR A 90 10.35 5.97 9.06
N PRO A 91 9.32 6.26 9.88
CA PRO A 91 8.19 7.10 9.48
C PRO A 91 8.60 8.48 8.99
N LYS A 92 9.66 9.06 9.56
CA LYS A 92 10.19 10.35 9.09
C LYS A 92 10.71 10.25 7.66
N ALA A 93 11.46 9.19 7.32
CA ALA A 93 11.97 8.98 5.97
C ALA A 93 10.83 8.79 4.95
N TYR A 94 9.81 8.01 5.31
CA TYR A 94 8.60 7.86 4.51
C TYR A 94 7.88 9.20 4.29
N ALA A 95 7.59 9.93 5.36
CA ALA A 95 6.90 11.22 5.28
C ALA A 95 7.70 12.26 4.48
N THR A 96 9.03 12.25 4.60
CA THR A 96 9.91 13.13 3.82
C THR A 96 9.86 12.80 2.33
N ALA A 97 9.82 11.51 1.99
CA ALA A 97 9.70 11.08 0.60
C ALA A 97 8.32 11.43 0.02
N LEU A 98 7.27 11.21 0.81
CA LEU A 98 5.90 11.54 0.42
C LEU A 98 5.72 13.05 0.19
N PHE A 99 6.26 13.90 1.06
CA PHE A 99 6.16 15.35 0.92
C PHE A 99 6.84 15.89 -0.35
N ARG A 100 7.82 15.17 -0.91
CA ARG A 100 8.49 15.58 -2.16
C ARG A 100 7.66 15.31 -3.42
N VAL A 101 6.61 14.48 -3.32
CA VAL A 101 5.76 14.10 -4.46
C VAL A 101 4.33 14.65 -4.34
N CYS A 102 4.02 15.36 -3.25
CA CYS A 102 2.83 16.20 -3.13
C CYS A 102 2.95 17.43 -4.03
#